data_AF-A0A2U4CB89-F1
#
_entry.id   AF-A0A2U4CB89-F1
#
_cell.length_a   1.000
_cell.length_b   1.000
_cell.length_c   1.000
_cell.angle_alpha   90.00
_cell.angle_beta   90.00
_cell.angle_gamma   90.00
#
_symmetry.space_group_name_H-M   'P 1'
#
loop_
_entity.id
_entity.type
_entity.pdbx_description
1 polymer ?
#
loop_
_entity_poly.entity_id
_entity_poly.type
_entity_poly.pdbx_seq_one_letter_code
_entity_poly.pdbx_strand_id
1 'polypeptide(L)'
;MGGPGCGKETQCKNMANKYGFCHMGLGQLLWQKAQQGTRQGPKIHDVMLQGLLVPTVGQAPSFVIVFDCSMETMVRRALHRGQVECRASDCKSAICQRLEMHYTLCEPTLAFYQQKNLLRN
;
A
#
# COMPACT_ATOMS: atom_id res chain seq x y z
N MET A 1 7.44 -0.45 -0.58
CA MET A 1 6.67 0.63 0.07
C MET A 1 6.43 1.75 -0.94
N GLY A 2 5.48 2.65 -0.68
CA GLY A 2 5.19 3.78 -1.57
C GLY A 2 3.75 4.27 -1.42
N GLY A 3 3.52 5.56 -1.68
CA GLY A 3 2.23 6.21 -1.52
C GLY A 3 1.16 5.74 -2.51
N PRO A 4 -0.11 6.18 -2.35
CA PRO A 4 -1.16 5.91 -3.33
C PRO A 4 -0.78 6.48 -4.70
N GLY A 5 -0.91 5.70 -5.78
CA GLY A 5 -0.64 6.19 -7.14
C GLY A 5 0.82 6.20 -7.59
N CYS A 6 1.79 5.82 -6.72
CA CYS A 6 3.21 5.74 -7.09
C CYS A 6 3.54 4.67 -8.14
N GLY A 7 2.65 3.69 -8.35
CA GLY A 7 2.84 2.60 -9.31
C GLY A 7 3.40 1.30 -8.73
N LYS A 8 3.55 1.20 -7.39
CA LYS A 8 4.05 0.00 -6.72
C LYS A 8 3.38 -1.30 -7.16
N GLU A 9 2.06 -1.29 -7.36
CA GLU A 9 1.31 -2.50 -7.71
C GLU A 9 1.66 -3.00 -9.11
N THR A 10 1.75 -2.08 -10.08
CA THR A 10 2.17 -2.39 -11.45
C THR A 10 3.60 -2.96 -11.46
N GLN A 11 4.52 -2.34 -10.73
CA GLN A 11 5.91 -2.80 -10.68
C GLN A 11 6.04 -4.15 -9.98
N CYS A 12 5.29 -4.39 -8.89
CA CYS A 12 5.27 -5.69 -8.23
C CYS A 12 4.74 -6.80 -9.16
N LYS A 13 3.68 -6.54 -9.95
CA LYS A 13 3.18 -7.49 -10.96
C LYS A 13 4.22 -7.80 -12.03
N ASN A 14 4.89 -6.77 -12.57
CA ASN A 14 5.96 -6.95 -13.56
C ASN A 14 7.14 -7.76 -12.99
N MET A 15 7.55 -7.48 -11.76
CA MET A 15 8.64 -8.18 -11.09
C MET A 15 8.28 -9.65 -10.83
N ALA A 16 7.05 -9.93 -10.38
CA ALA A 16 6.55 -11.28 -10.20
C ALA A 16 6.56 -12.07 -11.51
N ASN A 17 6.04 -11.48 -12.60
CA ASN A 17 6.02 -12.13 -13.91
C ASN A 17 7.43 -12.36 -14.47
N LYS A 18 8.34 -11.39 -14.29
CA LYS A 18 9.70 -11.47 -14.85
C LYS A 18 10.61 -12.43 -14.11
N TYR A 19 10.52 -12.48 -12.78
CA TYR A 19 11.46 -13.22 -11.93
C TYR A 19 10.82 -14.43 -11.21
N GLY A 20 9.54 -14.73 -11.46
CA GLY A 20 8.84 -15.86 -10.87
C GLY A 20 8.50 -15.70 -9.38
N PHE A 21 8.43 -14.47 -8.87
CA PHE A 21 8.06 -14.22 -7.47
C PHE A 21 6.55 -14.39 -7.23
N CYS A 22 6.18 -14.86 -6.04
CA CYS A 22 4.81 -14.82 -5.58
C CYS A 22 4.40 -13.38 -5.22
N HIS A 23 3.41 -12.83 -5.93
CA HIS A 23 2.88 -11.50 -5.64
C HIS A 23 1.74 -11.57 -4.61
N MET A 24 2.01 -11.11 -3.39
CA MET A 24 0.99 -11.01 -2.34
C MET A 24 0.57 -9.55 -2.10
N GLY A 25 -0.59 -9.17 -2.65
CA GLY A 25 -1.22 -7.88 -2.39
C GLY A 25 -2.03 -7.90 -1.09
N LEU A 26 -1.42 -7.55 0.04
CA LEU A 26 -2.07 -7.63 1.36
C LEU A 26 -3.41 -6.89 1.42
N GLY A 27 -3.52 -5.72 0.79
CA GLY A 27 -4.78 -4.97 0.72
C GLY A 27 -5.91 -5.73 0.02
N GLN A 28 -5.62 -6.48 -1.05
CA GLN A 28 -6.63 -7.30 -1.74
C GLN A 28 -7.05 -8.49 -0.90
N LEU A 29 -6.10 -9.14 -0.22
CA LEU A 29 -6.37 -10.26 0.68
C LEU A 29 -7.25 -9.83 1.86
N LEU A 30 -6.93 -8.70 2.49
CA LEU A 30 -7.72 -8.14 3.59
C LEU A 30 -9.11 -7.73 3.13
N TRP A 31 -9.24 -7.14 1.93
CA TRP A 31 -10.54 -6.78 1.37
C TRP A 31 -11.43 -7.99 1.13
N GLN A 32 -10.90 -9.05 0.53
CA GLN A 32 -11.62 -10.31 0.35
C GLN A 32 -12.05 -10.91 1.70
N LYS A 33 -11.17 -10.87 2.70
CA LYS A 33 -11.47 -11.34 4.06
C LYS A 33 -12.54 -10.49 4.76
N ALA A 34 -12.56 -9.18 4.52
CA ALA A 34 -13.59 -8.29 5.03
C ALA A 34 -14.99 -8.65 4.48
N GLN A 35 -15.07 -9.14 3.23
CA GLN A 35 -16.33 -9.51 2.59
C GLN A 35 -16.82 -10.93 2.90
N GLN A 36 -16.00 -11.80 3.50
CA GLN A 36 -16.34 -13.20 3.76
C GLN A 36 -17.38 -13.43 4.89
N GLY A 37 -18.07 -12.39 5.37
CA GLY A 37 -19.11 -12.50 6.39
C GLY A 37 -18.63 -13.04 7.74
N THR A 38 -17.32 -13.04 8.00
CA THR A 38 -16.75 -13.55 9.24
C THR A 38 -16.92 -12.55 10.39
N ARG A 39 -16.84 -13.04 11.64
CA ARG A 39 -16.84 -12.18 12.84
C ARG A 39 -15.72 -11.12 12.85
N GLN A 40 -14.64 -11.34 12.10
CA GLN A 40 -13.51 -10.41 11.99
C GLN A 40 -13.68 -9.41 10.84
N GLY A 41 -14.60 -9.66 9.89
CA GLY A 41 -14.77 -8.84 8.68
C GLY A 41 -14.97 -7.35 8.97
N PRO A 42 -15.87 -6.96 9.90
CA PRO A 42 -16.06 -5.55 10.26
C PRO A 42 -14.81 -4.89 10.85
N LYS A 43 -14.04 -5.62 11.68
CA LYS A 43 -12.79 -5.11 12.26
C LYS A 43 -11.72 -4.89 11.20
N ILE A 44 -11.61 -5.84 10.26
CA ILE A 44 -10.67 -5.72 9.13
C ILE A 44 -11.04 -4.52 8.26
N HIS A 45 -12.34 -4.35 7.98
CA HIS A 45 -12.83 -3.21 7.21
C HIS A 45 -12.49 -1.86 7.87
N ASP A 46 -12.69 -1.73 9.18
CA ASP A 46 -12.38 -0.51 9.95
C ASP A 46 -10.87 -0.19 9.93
N VAL A 47 -10.02 -1.18 10.20
CA VAL A 47 -8.55 -1.02 10.13
C VAL A 47 -8.10 -0.60 8.72
N MET A 48 -8.70 -1.16 7.67
CA MET A 48 -8.40 -0.78 6.29
C MET A 48 -8.80 0.66 5.95
N LEU A 49 -9.92 1.16 6.49
CA LEU A 49 -10.35 2.55 6.32
C LEU A 49 -9.45 3.53 7.05
N GLN A 50 -9.00 3.16 8.25
CA GLN A 50 -8.08 3.97 9.06
C GLN A 50 -6.64 3.95 8.52
N GLY A 51 -6.33 3.05 7.58
CA GLY A 51 -5.02 2.93 6.94
C GLY A 51 -3.85 2.61 7.88
N LEU A 52 -4.15 2.03 9.04
CA LEU A 52 -3.15 1.69 10.05
C LEU A 52 -2.11 0.69 9.52
N LEU A 53 -0.90 0.78 10.07
CA LEU A 53 0.16 -0.20 9.79
C LEU A 53 -0.21 -1.57 10.36
N VAL A 54 0.10 -2.61 9.58
CA VAL A 54 -0.07 -4.00 10.04
C VAL A 54 1.05 -4.33 11.02
N PRO A 55 0.76 -4.99 12.17
CA PRO A 55 1.78 -5.35 13.15
C PRO A 55 2.91 -6.18 12.54
N THR A 56 4.15 -5.96 13.01
CA THR A 56 5.31 -6.76 12.61
C THR A 56 5.22 -8.16 13.21
N VAL A 57 4.70 -9.11 12.43
CA VAL A 57 4.68 -10.53 12.77
C VAL A 57 5.44 -11.32 11.70
N GLY A 58 6.20 -12.34 12.11
CA GLY A 58 6.90 -13.24 11.20
C GLY A 58 8.35 -12.85 10.88
N GLN A 59 8.83 -13.27 9.71
CA GLN A 59 10.21 -13.11 9.26
C GLN A 59 10.46 -11.71 8.69
N ALA A 60 11.64 -11.15 8.99
CA ALA A 60 12.07 -9.87 8.41
C ALA A 60 12.27 -9.98 6.88
N PRO A 61 11.96 -8.92 6.12
CA PRO A 61 12.19 -8.92 4.67
C PRO A 61 13.70 -8.93 4.34
N SER A 62 14.08 -9.58 3.24
CA SER A 62 15.46 -9.55 2.73
C SER A 62 15.85 -8.19 2.15
N PHE A 63 14.88 -7.46 1.60
CA PHE A 63 15.04 -6.10 1.11
C PHE A 63 13.68 -5.40 1.08
N VAL A 64 13.70 -4.07 1.12
CA VAL A 64 12.52 -3.20 1.03
C VAL A 64 12.75 -2.21 -0.12
N ILE A 65 11.92 -2.27 -1.15
CA ILE A 65 11.97 -1.34 -2.29
C ILE A 65 10.99 -0.20 -2.04
N VAL A 66 11.41 1.05 -2.21
CA VAL A 66 10.54 2.22 -2.12
C VAL A 66 10.21 2.73 -3.53
N PHE A 67 8.93 2.88 -3.83
CA PHE A 67 8.46 3.51 -5.06
C PHE A 67 8.08 4.95 -4.75
N ASP A 68 8.86 5.88 -5.27
CA ASP A 68 8.65 7.32 -5.07
C ASP A 68 8.32 8.04 -6.39
N CYS A 69 7.47 9.06 -6.29
CA CYS A 69 7.23 10.04 -7.34
C CYS A 69 6.56 11.28 -6.71
N SER A 70 6.47 12.39 -7.46
CA SER A 70 5.86 13.62 -6.93
C SER A 70 4.43 13.41 -6.42
N MET A 71 4.05 14.18 -5.37
CA MET A 71 2.68 14.19 -4.84
C MET A 71 1.65 14.47 -5.93
N GLU A 72 1.94 15.42 -6.83
CA GLU A 72 1.10 15.73 -7.98
C GLU A 72 0.88 14.50 -8.87
N THR A 73 1.94 13.75 -9.17
CA THR A 73 1.86 12.51 -9.95
C THR A 73 1.03 11.45 -9.24
N MET A 74 1.21 11.28 -7.93
CA MET A 74 0.45 10.36 -7.09
C MET A 74 -1.05 10.67 -7.12
N VAL A 75 -1.41 11.94 -6.87
CA VAL A 75 -2.80 12.41 -6.88
C VAL A 75 -3.43 12.23 -8.26
N ARG A 76 -2.75 12.68 -9.32
CA ARG A 76 -3.24 12.57 -10.70
C ARG A 76 -3.53 11.11 -11.08
N ARG A 77 -2.60 10.20 -10.78
CA ARG A 77 -2.74 8.77 -11.09
C ARG A 77 -3.84 8.11 -10.26
N ALA A 78 -3.92 8.42 -8.97
CA ALA A 78 -4.94 7.84 -8.10
C ALA A 78 -6.35 8.30 -8.50
N LEU A 79 -6.55 9.59 -8.79
CA LEU A 79 -7.84 10.12 -9.27
C LEU A 79 -8.25 9.51 -10.61
N HIS A 80 -7.33 9.45 -11.57
CA HIS A 80 -7.59 8.81 -12.87
C HIS A 80 -8.01 7.34 -12.69
N ARG A 81 -7.33 6.60 -11.81
CA ARG A 81 -7.72 5.23 -11.47
C ARG A 81 -9.12 5.15 -10.86
N GLY A 82 -9.46 6.05 -9.95
CA GLY A 82 -10.80 6.12 -9.34
C GLY A 82 -11.92 6.28 -10.37
N GLN A 83 -11.68 7.05 -11.43
CA GLN A 83 -12.63 7.27 -12.53
C GLN A 83 -12.77 6.05 -13.43
N VAL A 84 -11.66 5.39 -13.78
CA VAL A 84 -11.65 4.27 -14.74
C VAL A 84 -12.06 2.94 -14.08
N GLU A 85 -11.70 2.72 -12.82
CA GLU A 85 -11.91 1.45 -12.10
C GLU A 85 -13.08 1.51 -11.11
N CYS A 86 -13.85 2.61 -11.05
CA CYS A 86 -14.94 2.84 -10.11
C CYS A 86 -14.54 2.56 -8.64
N ARG A 87 -13.32 2.96 -8.27
CA ARG A 87 -12.72 2.62 -6.97
C ARG A 87 -13.05 3.69 -5.93
N ALA A 88 -14.00 3.39 -5.05
CA ALA A 88 -14.48 4.33 -4.01
C ALA A 88 -13.36 4.91 -3.10
N SER A 89 -12.28 4.16 -2.88
CA SER A 89 -11.12 4.60 -2.07
C SER A 89 -10.17 5.59 -2.76
N ASP A 90 -10.49 6.00 -4.00
CA ASP A 90 -9.72 6.98 -4.79
C ASP A 90 -10.50 8.29 -5.03
N CYS A 91 -11.41 8.65 -4.12
CA CYS A 91 -11.97 10.00 -4.06
C CYS A 91 -10.96 11.00 -3.45
N LYS A 92 -11.16 12.29 -3.71
CA LYS A 92 -10.20 13.35 -3.29
C LYS A 92 -9.90 13.30 -1.79
N SER A 93 -10.92 13.18 -0.94
CA SER A 93 -10.75 13.11 0.52
C SER A 93 -9.96 11.86 0.95
N ALA A 94 -10.28 10.70 0.40
CA ALA A 94 -9.56 9.45 0.71
C ALA A 94 -8.10 9.49 0.23
N ILE A 95 -7.83 10.08 -0.94
CA ILE A 95 -6.46 10.24 -1.43
C ILE A 95 -5.65 11.18 -0.53
N CYS A 96 -6.22 12.32 -0.13
CA CYS A 96 -5.56 13.24 0.80
C CYS A 96 -5.21 12.55 2.12
N GLN A 97 -6.17 11.86 2.74
CA GLN A 97 -5.94 11.14 3.99
C GLN A 97 -4.86 10.05 3.85
N ARG A 98 -4.85 9.32 2.73
CA ARG A 98 -3.84 8.28 2.47
C ARG A 98 -2.45 8.86 2.19
N LEU A 99 -2.36 10.04 1.59
CA LEU A 99 -1.09 10.75 1.38
C LEU A 99 -0.55 11.30 2.69
N GLU A 100 -1.38 11.95 3.49
CA GLU A 100 -1.00 12.44 4.82
C GLU A 100 -0.45 11.30 5.68
N MET A 101 -1.17 10.19 5.71
CA MET A 101 -0.73 8.99 6.43
C MET A 101 0.53 8.36 5.85
N HIS A 102 0.71 8.40 4.52
CA HIS A 102 1.95 7.93 3.91
C HIS A 102 3.14 8.74 4.43
N TYR A 103 3.06 10.07 4.41
CA TYR A 103 4.16 10.92 4.89
C TYR A 103 4.33 10.83 6.41
N THR A 104 3.26 10.75 7.18
CA THR A 104 3.33 10.72 8.65
C THR A 104 3.77 9.35 9.20
N LEU A 105 3.22 8.24 8.69
CA LEU A 105 3.43 6.90 9.25
C LEU A 105 4.51 6.10 8.53
N CYS A 106 4.80 6.38 7.25
CA CYS A 106 5.84 5.62 6.55
C CYS A 106 7.25 6.13 6.88
N GLU A 107 7.44 7.40 7.21
CA GLU A 107 8.77 7.97 7.54
C GLU A 107 9.50 7.18 8.63
N PRO A 108 8.91 6.91 9.83
CA PRO A 108 9.56 6.09 10.84
C PRO A 108 9.89 4.67 10.36
N THR A 109 9.03 4.12 9.49
CA THR A 109 9.23 2.77 8.93
C THR A 109 10.37 2.74 7.92
N LEU A 110 10.48 3.76 7.07
CA LEU A 110 11.58 3.92 6.11
C LEU A 110 12.90 4.10 6.85
N ALA A 111 12.94 4.97 7.86
CA ALA A 111 14.11 5.18 8.71
C ALA A 111 14.56 3.87 9.39
N PHE A 112 13.62 3.09 9.92
CA PHE A 112 13.90 1.77 10.51
C PHE A 112 14.57 0.81 9.52
N TYR A 113 14.05 0.69 8.29
CA TYR A 113 14.63 -0.21 7.29
C TYR A 113 15.94 0.33 6.68
N GLN A 114 16.12 1.64 6.64
CA GLN A 114 17.37 2.28 6.24
C GLN A 114 18.49 1.97 7.24
N GLN A 115 18.23 2.10 8.55
CA GLN A 115 19.19 1.74 9.59
C GLN A 115 19.62 0.26 9.55
N LYS A 116 18.74 -0.61 9.05
CA LYS A 116 19.03 -2.05 8.87
C LYS A 116 19.73 -2.40 7.55
N ASN A 117 20.06 -1.41 6.71
CA ASN A 117 20.61 -1.61 5.36
C ASN A 117 19.72 -2.48 4.45
N LEU A 118 18.41 -2.50 4.70
CA LEU A 118 17.43 -3.26 3.92
C LEU A 118 16.74 -2.42 2.85
N LEU A 119 16.83 -1.09 2.94
CA LEU A 119 16.16 -0.17 2.02
C LEU A 119 16.89 -0.06 0.67
N ARG A 120 16.13 -0.14 -0.43
CA ARG A 120 16.59 0.05 -1.81
C ARG A 120 15.73 1.14 -2.47
N ASN A 121 16.39 2.14 -3.03
CA ASN A 121 15.79 3.22 -3.83
C ASN A 121 15.92 2.91 -5.32
#